data_AF-A0A8T5EHL7-F1
#
_entry.id   AF-A0A8T5EHL7-F1
#
_cell.length_a   1.000
_cell.length_b   1.000
_cell.length_c   1.000
_cell.angle_alpha   90.00
_cell.angle_beta   90.00
_cell.angle_gamma   90.00
#
_symmetry.space_group_name_H-M   'P 1'
#
loop_
_entity.id
_entity.type
_entity.pdbx_description
1 polymer ?
#
loop_
_entity_poly.entity_id
_entity_poly.type
_entity_poly.pdbx_seq_one_letter_code
_entity_poly.pdbx_strand_id
1 'polypeptide(L)'
;MRAGILVLLLTLMMVAVPLTGSQDLHFVADNEIIRSAIVDDAPISSNYTTVYQLNIPSDGKYNDEDVPYSIDDAAAINFSFDRVGYHLELKKPNEDRFWVFVSFPSISMNAGELGVPTFDSGVVFMELLTDVQVESNHPNLTGLGSFDTGVIEFWGTNYAASNGNAVPNADGSVYDFGDAQASENTAGYGSMQIHDYESGETLFSYSAWGYASGGSG
;
A
#
# COMPACT_ATOMS: atom_id res chain seq x y z
N MET A 1 18.76 -20.86 -16.68
CA MET A 1 18.15 -19.52 -16.74
C MET A 1 18.23 -18.95 -15.33
N ARG A 2 18.94 -17.83 -15.13
CA ARG A 2 19.05 -17.20 -13.82
C ARG A 2 17.77 -16.39 -13.61
N ALA A 3 16.98 -16.73 -12.59
CA ALA A 3 15.89 -15.89 -12.13
C ALA A 3 16.50 -14.53 -11.74
N GLY A 4 16.22 -13.50 -12.53
CA GLY A 4 16.60 -12.14 -12.18
C GLY A 4 15.77 -11.74 -10.97
N ILE A 5 16.44 -11.33 -9.89
CA ILE A 5 15.76 -10.85 -8.68
C ILE A 5 15.03 -9.57 -9.08
N LEU A 6 13.70 -9.60 -8.98
CA LEU A 6 12.87 -8.40 -8.99
C LEU A 6 13.09 -7.71 -7.64
N VAL A 7 13.54 -6.46 -7.64
CA VAL A 7 13.54 -5.64 -6.43
C VAL A 7 12.26 -4.83 -6.47
N LEU A 8 11.40 -5.09 -5.50
CA LEU A 8 10.11 -4.44 -5.34
C LEU A 8 10.11 -3.84 -3.93
N LEU A 9 9.81 -2.55 -3.80
CA LEU A 9 9.85 -1.85 -2.51
C LEU A 9 8.49 -1.20 -2.25
N LEU A 10 7.89 -1.53 -1.11
CA LEU A 10 6.70 -0.88 -0.57
C LEU A 10 7.13 -0.07 0.64
N THR A 11 6.89 1.24 0.61
CA THR A 11 7.12 2.13 1.75
C THR A 11 5.80 2.76 2.18
N LEU A 12 5.43 2.58 3.44
CA LEU A 12 4.32 3.29 4.06
C LEU A 12 4.84 4.52 4.81
N MET A 13 4.19 5.66 4.60
CA MET A 13 4.53 6.93 5.24
C MET A 13 3.26 7.60 5.82
N MET A 14 3.38 8.39 6.89
CA MET A 14 2.27 9.12 7.54
C MET A 14 2.61 10.60 7.72
N VAL A 15 1.68 11.53 7.49
CA VAL A 15 1.94 12.96 7.77
C VAL A 15 1.91 13.21 9.27
N ALA A 16 2.99 13.77 9.81
CA ALA A 16 3.01 14.23 11.20
C ALA A 16 2.55 15.69 11.28
N VAL A 17 1.59 16.01 12.16
CA VAL A 17 1.36 17.39 12.62
C VAL A 17 2.17 17.58 13.90
N PRO A 18 3.34 18.26 13.88
CA PRO A 18 4.17 18.36 15.06
C PRO A 18 3.53 19.30 16.09
N LEU A 19 3.03 18.74 17.20
CA LEU A 19 3.04 19.50 18.45
C LEU A 19 4.47 19.46 18.99
N THR A 20 5.23 20.52 18.66
CA THR A 20 6.57 20.88 19.17
C THR A 20 7.26 19.83 20.04
N GLY A 21 8.17 19.06 19.43
CA GLY A 21 9.09 18.20 20.15
C GLY A 21 10.00 17.44 19.19
N SER A 22 11.20 17.96 18.92
CA SER A 22 12.25 17.19 18.26
C SER A 22 12.52 15.92 19.06
N GLN A 23 12.28 14.76 18.45
CA GLN A 23 12.87 13.50 18.89
C GLN A 23 13.77 13.05 17.74
N ASP A 24 15.08 13.00 18.01
CA ASP A 24 16.08 12.48 17.10
C ASP A 24 15.85 10.97 16.94
N LEU A 25 15.18 10.57 15.85
CA LEU A 25 15.19 9.19 15.39
C LEU A 25 16.60 8.88 14.87
N HIS A 26 17.22 7.84 15.42
CA HIS A 26 18.51 7.34 14.94
C HIS A 26 18.35 6.72 13.54
N PHE A 27 18.71 7.47 12.50
CA PHE A 27 18.70 7.02 11.11
C PHE A 27 19.94 6.20 10.77
N VAL A 28 19.74 4.95 10.32
CA VAL A 28 20.78 4.15 9.65
C VAL A 28 20.92 4.67 8.22
N ALA A 29 22.14 4.86 7.71
CA ALA A 29 22.42 5.52 6.43
C ALA A 29 21.63 4.95 5.22
N ASP A 30 21.34 3.64 5.19
CA ASP A 30 20.55 3.01 4.12
C ASP A 30 19.08 3.50 4.12
N ASN A 31 18.52 3.81 5.31
CA ASN A 31 17.19 4.37 5.48
C ASN A 31 17.13 5.84 5.01
N GLU A 32 18.21 6.61 5.24
CA GLU A 32 18.33 7.98 4.73
C GLU A 32 18.40 8.01 3.20
N ILE A 33 19.13 7.08 2.58
CA ILE A 33 19.19 6.93 1.12
C ILE A 33 17.80 6.62 0.54
N ILE A 34 17.06 5.67 1.12
CA ILE A 34 15.73 5.30 0.62
C ILE A 34 14.73 6.45 0.82
N ARG A 35 14.73 7.11 1.99
CA ARG A 35 13.89 8.30 2.22
C ARG A 35 14.19 9.41 1.23
N SER A 36 15.47 9.67 0.94
CA SER A 36 15.85 10.67 -0.06
C SER A 36 15.35 10.32 -1.46
N ALA A 37 15.39 9.03 -1.84
CA ALA A 37 14.89 8.57 -3.13
C ALA A 37 13.36 8.74 -3.26
N ILE A 38 12.60 8.49 -2.20
CA ILE A 38 11.14 8.67 -2.22
C ILE A 38 10.76 10.17 -2.30
N VAL A 39 11.53 11.05 -1.66
CA VAL A 39 11.35 12.50 -1.77
C VAL A 39 11.67 13.00 -3.17
N ASP A 40 12.68 12.43 -3.84
CA ASP A 40 13.00 12.76 -5.23
C ASP A 40 11.91 12.29 -6.21
N ASP A 41 11.25 11.16 -5.92
CA ASP A 41 10.09 10.68 -6.68
C ASP A 41 8.87 11.57 -6.48
N ALA A 42 8.40 11.64 -5.24
CA ALA A 42 7.18 12.31 -4.82
C ALA A 42 7.53 13.35 -3.77
N PRO A 43 7.82 14.61 -4.15
CA PRO A 43 8.21 15.67 -3.22
C PRO A 43 7.25 15.86 -2.05
N ILE A 44 5.95 15.54 -2.21
CA ILE A 44 4.98 15.62 -1.11
C ILE A 44 5.33 14.72 0.08
N SER A 45 6.02 13.60 -0.17
CA SER A 45 6.43 12.62 0.84
C SER A 45 7.38 13.21 1.89
N SER A 46 8.03 14.35 1.61
CA SER A 46 8.85 15.09 2.58
C SER A 46 8.09 15.56 3.83
N ASN A 47 6.76 15.64 3.76
CA ASN A 47 5.89 15.94 4.90
C ASN A 47 5.50 14.70 5.71
N TYR A 48 5.95 13.51 5.32
CA TYR A 48 5.57 12.23 5.91
C TYR A 48 6.73 11.59 6.68
N THR A 49 6.39 10.81 7.69
CA THR A 49 7.27 9.93 8.46
C THR A 49 7.06 8.49 7.98
N THR A 50 8.12 7.82 7.53
CA THR A 50 8.05 6.38 7.22
C THR A 50 7.71 5.57 8.47
N VAL A 51 6.74 4.68 8.36
CA VAL A 51 6.33 3.76 9.43
C VAL A 51 6.74 2.33 9.10
N TYR A 52 6.41 1.89 7.90
CA TYR A 52 6.81 0.58 7.40
C TYR A 52 7.63 0.72 6.13
N GLN A 53 8.59 -0.17 5.97
CA GLN A 53 9.27 -0.38 4.70
C GLN A 53 9.44 -1.88 4.48
N LEU A 54 9.01 -2.36 3.32
CA LEU A 54 9.06 -3.75 2.91
C LEU A 54 9.80 -3.87 1.58
N ASN A 55 10.92 -4.58 1.58
CA ASN A 55 11.47 -5.15 0.37
C ASN A 55 10.59 -6.35 0.00
N ILE A 56 9.68 -6.16 -0.97
CA ILE A 56 8.71 -7.18 -1.34
C ILE A 56 9.47 -8.37 -1.95
N PRO A 57 9.35 -9.58 -1.35
CA PRO A 57 10.01 -10.77 -1.85
C PRO A 57 9.32 -11.29 -3.12
N SER A 58 10.00 -12.17 -3.84
CA SER A 58 9.41 -12.87 -5.00
C SER A 58 8.29 -13.85 -4.62
N ASP A 59 8.23 -14.27 -3.35
CA ASP A 59 7.27 -15.25 -2.82
C ASP A 59 6.91 -14.86 -1.38
N GLY A 60 5.83 -14.09 -1.20
CA GLY A 60 5.31 -13.73 0.13
C GLY A 60 4.43 -14.84 0.70
N LYS A 61 4.41 -15.00 2.04
CA LYS A 61 3.62 -16.02 2.75
C LYS A 61 3.06 -15.50 4.06
N TYR A 62 2.50 -14.29 4.06
CA TYR A 62 2.25 -13.56 5.31
C TYR A 62 1.02 -14.03 6.11
N ASN A 63 0.38 -15.12 5.69
CA ASN A 63 -0.57 -15.84 6.54
C ASN A 63 0.09 -16.95 7.37
N ASP A 64 1.31 -17.37 7.00
CA ASP A 64 2.09 -18.39 7.72
C ASP A 64 3.36 -17.81 8.37
N GLU A 65 3.81 -16.64 7.91
CA GLU A 65 5.06 -15.98 8.29
C GLU A 65 4.82 -14.51 8.62
N ASP A 66 5.64 -13.94 9.51
CA ASP A 66 5.60 -12.50 9.78
C ASP A 66 6.02 -11.71 8.52
N VAL A 67 5.43 -10.53 8.33
CA VAL A 67 5.83 -9.62 7.25
C VAL A 67 7.26 -9.11 7.54
N PRO A 68 8.25 -9.36 6.67
CA PRO A 68 9.65 -9.06 6.95
C PRO A 68 9.99 -7.60 6.62
N TYR A 69 9.40 -6.67 7.37
CA TYR A 69 9.69 -5.25 7.21
C TYR A 69 11.18 -4.95 7.47
N SER A 70 11.81 -4.21 6.57
CA SER A 70 13.14 -3.63 6.81
C SER A 70 13.09 -2.42 7.74
N ILE A 71 11.92 -1.79 7.88
CA ILE A 71 11.62 -0.75 8.87
C ILE A 71 10.23 -1.07 9.44
N ASP A 72 10.13 -1.17 10.76
CA ASP A 72 8.88 -1.24 11.51
C ASP A 72 8.98 -0.28 12.70
N ASP A 73 8.56 0.97 12.46
CA ASP A 73 8.55 2.04 13.46
C ASP A 73 7.13 2.27 14.01
N ALA A 74 6.17 1.38 13.76
CA ALA A 74 4.77 1.58 14.16
C ALA A 74 4.61 1.80 15.67
N ALA A 75 5.38 1.06 16.48
CA ALA A 75 5.39 1.24 17.94
C ALA A 75 6.01 2.59 18.39
N ALA A 76 6.80 3.24 17.54
CA ALA A 76 7.38 4.55 17.80
C ALA A 76 6.44 5.72 17.43
N ILE A 77 5.37 5.45 16.68
CA ILE A 77 4.36 6.46 16.35
C ILE A 77 3.49 6.74 17.58
N ASN A 78 3.92 7.74 18.35
CA ASN A 78 3.26 8.19 19.58
C ASN A 78 2.60 9.58 19.42
N PHE A 79 2.41 10.02 18.17
CA PHE A 79 1.79 11.29 17.80
C PHE A 79 0.57 11.05 16.90
N SER A 80 -0.31 12.03 16.81
CA SER A 80 -1.47 11.99 15.92
C SER A 80 -1.08 12.32 14.47
N PHE A 81 -1.69 11.62 13.53
CA PHE A 81 -1.61 11.86 12.09
C PHE A 81 -3.03 11.80 11.53
N ASP A 82 -3.30 12.54 10.46
CA ASP A 82 -4.60 12.59 9.79
C ASP A 82 -4.53 12.14 8.33
N ARG A 83 -3.33 11.78 7.85
CA ARG A 83 -3.08 11.40 6.47
C ARG A 83 -2.03 10.30 6.38
N VAL A 84 -2.30 9.34 5.50
CA VAL A 84 -1.43 8.20 5.20
C VAL A 84 -1.03 8.22 3.73
N GLY A 85 0.17 7.72 3.42
CA GLY A 85 0.72 7.62 2.07
C GLY A 85 1.39 6.27 1.84
N TYR A 86 1.13 5.68 0.68
CA TYR A 86 1.71 4.43 0.21
C TYR A 86 2.58 4.71 -1.02
N HIS A 87 3.86 4.38 -0.94
CA HIS A 87 4.79 4.40 -2.05
C HIS A 87 5.08 2.97 -2.50
N LEU A 88 4.91 2.68 -3.79
CA LEU A 88 5.29 1.41 -4.39
C LEU A 88 6.24 1.65 -5.55
N GLU A 89 7.38 0.97 -5.55
CA GLU A 89 8.35 0.98 -6.63
C GLU A 89 8.51 -0.41 -7.25
N LEU A 90 8.48 -0.46 -8.58
CA LEU A 90 8.68 -1.61 -9.45
C LEU A 90 9.94 -1.43 -10.32
N LYS A 91 10.94 -2.31 -10.17
CA LYS A 91 12.11 -2.35 -11.06
C LYS A 91 12.46 -3.78 -11.48
N LYS A 92 12.06 -4.14 -12.70
CA LYS A 92 12.51 -5.39 -13.33
C LYS A 92 13.95 -5.27 -13.85
N PRO A 93 14.74 -6.35 -13.84
CA PRO A 93 16.06 -6.36 -14.44
C PRO A 93 16.02 -5.92 -15.91
N ASN A 94 16.76 -4.86 -16.24
CA ASN A 94 16.87 -4.27 -17.58
C ASN A 94 15.59 -3.60 -18.13
N GLU A 95 14.58 -3.35 -17.30
CA GLU A 95 13.42 -2.52 -17.67
C GLU A 95 13.46 -1.19 -16.93
N ASP A 96 12.59 -0.25 -17.30
CA ASP A 96 12.46 1.03 -16.61
C ASP A 96 11.92 0.85 -15.19
N ARG A 97 12.22 1.84 -14.34
CA ARG A 97 11.74 1.90 -12.96
C ARG A 97 10.41 2.63 -12.97
N PHE A 98 9.37 2.03 -12.39
CA PHE A 98 8.09 2.69 -12.18
C PHE A 98 7.82 2.84 -10.69
N TRP A 99 7.17 3.93 -10.31
CA TRP A 99 6.75 4.18 -8.93
C TRP A 99 5.42 4.93 -8.89
N VAL A 100 4.71 4.78 -7.79
CA VAL A 100 3.51 5.55 -7.46
C VAL A 100 3.56 5.91 -5.98
N PHE A 101 3.15 7.12 -5.66
CA PHE A 101 2.85 7.57 -4.31
C PHE A 101 1.37 7.96 -4.26
N VAL A 102 0.59 7.26 -3.43
CA VAL A 102 -0.84 7.54 -3.22
C VAL A 102 -1.03 7.94 -1.77
N SER A 103 -1.67 9.09 -1.51
CA SER A 103 -2.00 9.52 -0.15
C SER A 103 -3.42 10.02 -0.01
N PHE A 104 -4.00 9.87 1.18
CA PHE A 104 -5.39 10.21 1.47
C PHE A 104 -5.60 10.37 2.99
N PRO A 105 -6.71 10.97 3.45
CA PRO A 105 -7.04 11.05 4.86
C PRO A 105 -6.99 9.67 5.53
N SER A 106 -6.34 9.57 6.67
CA SER A 106 -6.07 8.27 7.28
C SER A 106 -7.35 7.58 7.74
N ILE A 107 -7.50 6.32 7.34
CA ILE A 107 -8.60 5.42 7.69
C ILE A 107 -8.45 4.78 9.08
N SER A 108 -7.23 4.77 9.63
CA SER A 108 -6.96 4.38 11.00
C SER A 108 -6.00 5.37 11.67
N MET A 109 -6.15 5.54 12.98
CA MET A 109 -5.22 6.29 13.83
C MET A 109 -4.19 5.38 14.50
N ASN A 110 -4.30 4.06 14.32
CA ASN A 110 -3.36 3.08 14.82
C ASN A 110 -2.31 2.78 13.74
N ALA A 111 -1.08 3.20 13.96
CA ALA A 111 0.00 2.99 13.00
C ALA A 111 0.24 1.52 12.66
N GLY A 112 -0.05 0.62 13.61
CA GLY A 112 0.07 -0.83 13.42
C GLY A 112 -0.92 -1.45 12.44
N GLU A 113 -1.99 -0.74 12.09
CA GLU A 113 -3.03 -1.23 11.16
C GLU A 113 -2.79 -0.80 9.70
N LEU A 114 -1.80 0.06 9.44
CA LEU A 114 -1.60 0.65 8.12
C LEU A 114 -0.57 -0.11 7.26
N GLY A 115 0.03 -1.18 7.77
CA GLY A 115 0.92 -2.07 7.02
C GLY A 115 0.18 -3.00 6.05
N VAL A 116 0.88 -4.05 5.58
CA VAL A 116 0.30 -5.14 4.80
C VAL A 116 -0.78 -5.86 5.63
N PRO A 117 -2.04 -5.93 5.16
CA PRO A 117 -3.13 -6.57 5.92
C PRO A 117 -3.01 -8.10 5.83
N THR A 118 -2.62 -8.74 6.93
CA THR A 118 -2.60 -10.21 7.06
C THR A 118 -3.89 -10.71 7.68
N PHE A 119 -4.18 -12.01 7.55
CA PHE A 119 -5.34 -12.58 8.24
C PHE A 119 -5.28 -12.36 9.76
N ASP A 120 -4.11 -12.58 10.35
CA ASP A 120 -3.89 -12.42 11.79
C ASP A 120 -3.95 -10.95 12.26
N SER A 121 -3.65 -9.99 11.37
CA SER A 121 -3.82 -8.56 11.69
C SER A 121 -5.28 -8.17 11.91
N GLY A 122 -6.22 -8.91 11.31
CA GLY A 122 -7.65 -8.59 11.33
C GLY A 122 -8.01 -7.29 10.60
N VAL A 123 -7.06 -6.64 9.93
CA VAL A 123 -7.28 -5.39 9.20
C VAL A 123 -8.15 -5.65 7.99
N VAL A 124 -9.24 -4.91 7.90
CA VAL A 124 -10.13 -4.84 6.74
C VAL A 124 -10.45 -3.38 6.48
N PHE A 125 -10.01 -2.86 5.34
CA PHE A 125 -10.46 -1.57 4.83
C PHE A 125 -11.15 -1.77 3.48
N MET A 126 -12.40 -1.36 3.42
CA MET A 126 -13.25 -1.45 2.24
C MET A 126 -14.17 -0.23 2.22
N GLU A 127 -13.64 0.90 1.75
CA GLU A 127 -14.33 2.18 1.80
C GLU A 127 -13.96 3.12 0.65
N LEU A 128 -14.83 4.11 0.39
CA LEU A 128 -14.55 5.16 -0.58
C LEU A 128 -13.63 6.21 0.04
N LEU A 129 -12.67 6.68 -0.75
CA LEU A 129 -11.70 7.69 -0.35
C LEU A 129 -11.99 9.01 -1.06
N THR A 130 -11.78 10.10 -0.33
CA THR A 130 -11.80 11.47 -0.87
C THR A 130 -10.48 12.16 -0.58
N ASP A 131 -10.20 13.29 -1.23
CA ASP A 131 -8.92 14.00 -1.11
C ASP A 131 -7.72 13.05 -1.33
N VAL A 132 -7.82 12.17 -2.34
CA VAL A 132 -6.72 11.31 -2.77
C VAL A 132 -5.73 12.16 -3.54
N GLN A 133 -4.44 11.97 -3.30
CA GLN A 133 -3.35 12.63 -4.02
C GLN A 133 -2.39 11.59 -4.57
N VAL A 134 -2.14 11.66 -5.88
CA VAL A 134 -1.29 10.70 -6.60
C VAL A 134 -0.15 11.42 -7.31
N GLU A 135 1.06 10.94 -7.07
CA GLU A 135 2.26 11.23 -7.88
C GLU A 135 2.79 9.91 -8.47
N SER A 136 3.23 9.91 -9.72
CA SER A 136 3.79 8.72 -10.36
C SER A 136 4.62 9.09 -11.60
N ASN A 137 5.55 8.22 -11.98
CA ASN A 137 6.20 8.24 -13.28
C ASN A 137 5.64 7.17 -14.26
N HIS A 138 4.58 6.44 -13.89
CA HIS A 138 4.03 5.37 -14.72
C HIS A 138 3.30 5.97 -15.94
N PRO A 139 3.70 5.61 -17.18
CA PRO A 139 3.25 6.30 -18.39
C PRO A 139 1.77 6.09 -18.72
N ASN A 140 1.13 5.08 -18.11
CA ASN A 140 -0.27 4.75 -18.36
C ASN A 140 -1.21 5.14 -17.21
N LEU A 141 -0.71 5.73 -16.12
CA LEU A 141 -1.61 6.28 -15.09
C LEU A 141 -2.08 7.66 -15.52
N THR A 142 -3.39 7.85 -15.58
CA THR A 142 -4.01 9.13 -15.95
C THR A 142 -4.57 9.87 -14.74
N GLY A 143 -4.90 9.16 -13.65
CA GLY A 143 -5.32 9.69 -12.36
C GLY A 143 -4.17 10.28 -11.52
N LEU A 144 -3.45 11.28 -12.05
CA LEU A 144 -2.44 12.03 -11.30
C LEU A 144 -3.03 13.31 -10.68
N GLY A 145 -2.48 13.76 -9.55
CA GLY A 145 -2.97 14.94 -8.83
C GLY A 145 -4.04 14.58 -7.80
N SER A 146 -5.00 15.48 -7.57
CA SER A 146 -6.01 15.35 -6.51
C SER A 146 -7.39 15.00 -7.05
N PHE A 147 -8.07 14.03 -6.43
CA PHE A 147 -9.43 13.62 -6.79
C PHE A 147 -10.18 13.01 -5.60
N ASP A 148 -11.51 12.91 -5.72
CA ASP A 148 -12.44 12.47 -4.67
C ASP A 148 -13.08 11.11 -4.96
N THR A 149 -12.51 10.36 -5.89
CA THR A 149 -13.08 9.13 -6.47
C THR A 149 -12.24 7.90 -6.14
N GLY A 150 -11.58 7.90 -4.98
CA GLY A 150 -10.76 6.78 -4.56
C GLY A 150 -11.59 5.65 -3.94
N VAL A 151 -11.00 4.47 -3.91
CA VAL A 151 -11.49 3.31 -3.16
C VAL A 151 -10.32 2.47 -2.68
N ILE A 152 -10.43 1.94 -1.47
CA ILE A 152 -9.43 1.06 -0.85
C ILE A 152 -10.01 -0.34 -0.63
N GLU A 153 -9.19 -1.35 -0.92
CA GLU A 153 -9.54 -2.78 -0.83
C GLU A 153 -8.39 -3.54 -0.15
N PHE A 154 -8.38 -3.50 1.18
CA PHE A 154 -7.30 -4.04 2.03
C PHE A 154 -7.86 -5.15 2.93
N TRP A 155 -7.33 -6.37 2.82
CA TRP A 155 -7.66 -7.50 3.71
C TRP A 155 -6.67 -8.66 3.54
N GLY A 156 -6.57 -9.53 4.55
CA GLY A 156 -5.76 -10.76 4.51
C GLY A 156 -6.47 -12.02 4.01
N THR A 157 -7.74 -11.92 3.62
CA THR A 157 -8.59 -13.06 3.20
C THR A 157 -8.66 -13.19 1.67
N ASN A 158 -9.53 -14.07 1.17
CA ASN A 158 -9.87 -14.12 -0.25
C ASN A 158 -10.82 -12.96 -0.58
N TYR A 159 -11.11 -12.76 -1.87
CA TYR A 159 -12.10 -11.80 -2.34
C TYR A 159 -12.84 -12.34 -3.56
N ALA A 160 -13.95 -11.69 -3.89
CA ALA A 160 -14.85 -12.06 -4.96
C ALA A 160 -15.32 -10.81 -5.72
N ALA A 161 -15.58 -10.98 -7.01
CA ALA A 161 -16.02 -9.95 -7.95
C ALA A 161 -17.30 -9.19 -7.58
N SER A 162 -18.05 -9.60 -6.55
CA SER A 162 -19.28 -8.89 -6.19
C SER A 162 -18.97 -7.48 -5.70
N ASN A 163 -19.72 -6.47 -6.18
CA ASN A 163 -19.55 -5.08 -5.78
C ASN A 163 -19.90 -4.86 -4.28
N GLY A 164 -18.92 -5.05 -3.39
CA GLY A 164 -19.12 -5.20 -1.94
C GLY A 164 -19.54 -3.92 -1.23
N ASN A 165 -19.11 -2.77 -1.74
CA ASN A 165 -19.38 -1.46 -1.15
C ASN A 165 -20.23 -0.54 -2.05
N ALA A 166 -20.92 -1.12 -3.05
CA ALA A 166 -21.68 -0.36 -4.05
C ALA A 166 -20.85 0.76 -4.70
N VAL A 167 -19.58 0.47 -5.00
CA VAL A 167 -18.63 1.39 -5.64
C VAL A 167 -19.20 1.82 -6.99
N PRO A 168 -19.31 3.13 -7.27
CA PRO A 168 -19.77 3.61 -8.58
C PRO A 168 -18.91 3.04 -9.70
N ASN A 169 -19.52 2.72 -10.84
CA ASN A 169 -18.89 2.16 -12.04
C ASN A 169 -18.29 0.75 -11.92
N ALA A 170 -18.24 0.14 -10.73
CA ALA A 170 -17.78 -1.24 -10.56
C ALA A 170 -18.82 -2.26 -11.07
N ASP A 171 -18.35 -3.33 -11.69
CA ASP A 171 -19.11 -4.43 -12.25
C ASP A 171 -19.01 -5.66 -11.35
N GLY A 172 -20.10 -5.94 -10.63
CA GLY A 172 -20.20 -7.08 -9.70
C GLY A 172 -20.07 -8.49 -10.31
N SER A 173 -19.71 -8.61 -11.60
CA SER A 173 -19.50 -9.85 -12.32
C SER A 173 -18.05 -10.12 -12.76
N VAL A 174 -17.16 -9.15 -12.58
CA VAL A 174 -15.72 -9.26 -12.86
C VAL A 174 -14.90 -8.70 -11.70
N TYR A 175 -13.65 -9.12 -11.58
CA TYR A 175 -12.76 -8.54 -10.57
C TYR A 175 -12.32 -7.14 -11.02
N ASP A 176 -12.61 -6.12 -10.23
CA ASP A 176 -12.29 -4.73 -10.54
C ASP A 176 -11.92 -3.88 -9.30
N PHE A 177 -12.57 -2.73 -9.10
CA PHE A 177 -12.34 -1.75 -8.03
C PHE A 177 -13.55 -1.65 -7.09
N GLY A 178 -14.45 -2.63 -7.14
CA GLY A 178 -15.52 -2.80 -6.16
C GLY A 178 -15.54 -4.20 -5.53
N ASP A 179 -14.46 -4.96 -5.60
CA ASP A 179 -14.42 -6.34 -5.11
C ASP A 179 -14.79 -6.44 -3.62
N ALA A 180 -15.42 -7.56 -3.26
CA ALA A 180 -15.82 -7.83 -1.88
C ALA A 180 -14.88 -8.82 -1.21
N GLN A 181 -14.64 -8.60 0.07
CA GLN A 181 -14.02 -9.61 0.93
C GLN A 181 -14.80 -10.95 0.85
N ALA A 182 -14.06 -12.06 0.81
CA ALA A 182 -14.62 -13.40 0.75
C ALA A 182 -13.88 -14.35 1.68
N SER A 183 -14.59 -15.38 2.15
CA SER A 183 -14.06 -16.36 3.11
C SER A 183 -13.48 -15.68 4.36
N GLU A 184 -14.23 -14.72 4.92
CA GLU A 184 -13.81 -13.78 5.98
C GLU A 184 -13.21 -14.44 7.23
N ASN A 185 -13.55 -15.70 7.50
CA ASN A 185 -13.05 -16.46 8.66
C ASN A 185 -11.81 -17.31 8.37
N THR A 186 -11.18 -17.16 7.20
CA THR A 186 -10.01 -17.96 6.81
C THR A 186 -8.98 -17.11 6.08
N ALA A 187 -7.70 -17.36 6.39
CA ALA A 187 -6.57 -16.82 5.65
C ALA A 187 -6.70 -17.06 4.14
N GLY A 188 -6.38 -16.04 3.34
CA GLY A 188 -6.69 -15.96 1.92
C GLY A 188 -5.59 -15.40 1.04
N TYR A 189 -5.93 -15.05 -0.20
CA TYR A 189 -5.01 -14.50 -1.20
C TYR A 189 -4.30 -13.21 -0.74
N GLY A 190 -5.02 -12.36 0.00
CA GLY A 190 -4.53 -11.05 0.44
C GLY A 190 -4.69 -9.98 -0.64
N SER A 191 -5.28 -8.85 -0.28
CA SER A 191 -5.46 -7.68 -1.14
C SER A 191 -5.05 -6.40 -0.42
N MET A 192 -4.32 -5.53 -1.12
CA MET A 192 -3.91 -4.20 -0.68
C MET A 192 -3.88 -3.33 -1.93
N GLN A 193 -5.06 -2.89 -2.33
CA GLN A 193 -5.29 -2.19 -3.58
C GLN A 193 -5.96 -0.84 -3.35
N ILE A 194 -5.55 0.16 -4.15
CA ILE A 194 -6.14 1.49 -4.16
C ILE A 194 -6.42 1.84 -5.62
N HIS A 195 -7.64 2.30 -5.89
CA HIS A 195 -8.11 2.61 -7.24
C HIS A 195 -8.71 4.01 -7.31
N ASP A 196 -8.86 4.51 -8.53
CA ASP A 196 -9.78 5.58 -8.87
C ASP A 196 -10.98 4.97 -9.64
N TYR A 197 -12.15 4.96 -9.00
CA TYR A 197 -13.34 4.31 -9.58
C TYR A 197 -13.98 5.11 -10.73
N GLU A 198 -13.60 6.39 -10.90
CA GLU A 198 -14.13 7.20 -12.01
C GLU A 198 -13.38 6.91 -13.31
N SER A 199 -12.05 6.77 -13.23
CA SER A 199 -11.23 6.35 -14.37
C SER A 199 -11.17 4.82 -14.56
N GLY A 200 -11.47 4.06 -13.50
CA GLY A 200 -11.33 2.61 -13.45
C GLY A 200 -9.87 2.14 -13.36
N GLU A 201 -8.96 3.02 -12.93
CA GLU A 201 -7.53 2.73 -12.82
C GLU A 201 -7.17 2.15 -11.45
N THR A 202 -6.39 1.06 -11.44
CA THR A 202 -5.64 0.64 -10.25
C THR A 202 -4.41 1.52 -10.10
N LEU A 203 -4.35 2.30 -9.02
CA LEU A 203 -3.26 3.22 -8.73
C LEU A 203 -2.12 2.50 -8.01
N PHE A 204 -2.47 1.68 -7.03
CA PHE A 204 -1.57 0.90 -6.20
C PHE A 204 -2.12 -0.51 -6.07
N SER A 205 -1.26 -1.51 -6.20
CA SER A 205 -1.63 -2.89 -5.92
C SER A 205 -0.43 -3.68 -5.44
N TYR A 206 -0.56 -4.20 -4.23
CA TYR A 206 0.15 -5.38 -3.79
C TYR A 206 -0.93 -6.42 -3.45
N SER A 207 -0.75 -7.66 -3.88
CA SER A 207 -1.68 -8.76 -3.62
C SER A 207 -0.92 -10.08 -3.62
N ALA A 208 -1.60 -11.20 -3.35
CA ALA A 208 -1.06 -12.55 -3.50
C ALA A 208 0.11 -12.90 -2.55
N TRP A 209 0.27 -12.20 -1.42
CA TRP A 209 1.25 -12.58 -0.39
C TRP A 209 0.72 -13.65 0.57
N GLY A 210 -0.57 -13.96 0.53
CA GLY A 210 -1.19 -14.82 1.53
C GLY A 210 -0.84 -16.30 1.37
N TYR A 211 -0.35 -16.71 0.20
CA TYR A 211 0.08 -18.08 -0.10
C TYR A 211 1.34 -18.07 -0.95
N ALA A 212 2.12 -19.16 -0.88
CA ALA A 212 3.21 -19.38 -1.82
C ALA A 212 2.70 -19.41 -3.27
N SER A 213 3.46 -18.84 -4.20
CA SER A 213 3.25 -18.76 -5.66
C SER A 213 3.05 -20.11 -6.40
N GLY A 214 2.93 -21.22 -5.67
CA GLY A 214 2.50 -22.53 -6.16
C GLY A 214 0.99 -22.80 -6.05
N GLY A 215 0.20 -21.88 -5.48
CA GLY A 215 -1.26 -21.94 -5.50
C GLY A 215 -1.81 -21.33 -6.78
N SER A 216 -2.51 -22.12 -7.59
CA SER A 216 -3.28 -21.60 -8.72
C SER A 216 -4.38 -20.68 -8.20
N GLY A 217 -4.10 -19.37 -8.17
CA GLY A 217 -5.12 -18.32 -8.26
C GLY A 217 -5.75 -18.32 -9.64
#